data_AF-A0A930FM77-F1
#
_entry.id   AF-A0A930FM77-F1
#
_cell.length_a   1.000
_cell.length_b   1.000
_cell.length_c   1.000
_cell.angle_alpha   90.00
_cell.angle_beta   90.00
_cell.angle_gamma   90.00
#
_symmetry.space_group_name_H-M   'P 1'
#
loop_
_entity.id
_entity.type
_entity.pdbx_description
1 polymer ?
#
loop_
_entity_poly.entity_id
_entity_poly.type
_entity_poly.pdbx_seq_one_letter_code
_entity_poly.pdbx_strand_id
1 'polypeptide(L)'
;MTTTTLSPSEPHFLTDKQGNTIYAVLPIDQYHQMLDIVRSYEMGDDLLTEEDIKEITISREQLKMGLGIKNEDVFKEIEEKRKKGWK
;
A
#
# COMPACT_ATOMS: atom_id res chain seq x y z
N MET A 1 -8.41 38.45 -5.26
CA MET A 1 -8.43 37.48 -4.16
C MET A 1 -7.43 36.39 -4.51
N THR A 2 -6.24 36.37 -3.90
CA THR A 2 -5.24 35.33 -4.16
C THR A 2 -5.53 34.15 -3.24
N THR A 3 -6.09 33.08 -3.77
CA THR A 3 -6.22 31.81 -3.05
C THR A 3 -4.86 31.13 -3.04
N THR A 4 -4.14 31.28 -1.93
CA THR A 4 -2.94 30.49 -1.64
C THR A 4 -3.41 29.07 -1.31
N THR A 5 -3.24 28.15 -2.25
CA THR A 5 -3.42 26.71 -2.02
C THR A 5 -2.33 26.26 -1.06
N LEU A 6 -2.64 26.19 0.24
CA LEU A 6 -1.84 25.47 1.22
C LEU A 6 -1.82 24.01 0.75
N SER A 7 -0.67 23.49 0.32
CA SER A 7 -0.44 22.04 0.31
C SER A 7 0.09 21.70 1.70
N PRO A 8 -0.76 21.26 2.64
CA PRO A 8 -0.28 21.00 3.99
C PRO A 8 0.45 19.67 3.92
N SER A 9 1.77 19.69 3.80
CA SER A 9 2.57 18.51 4.11
C SER A 9 2.63 18.28 5.63
N GLU A 10 2.36 19.33 6.42
CA GLU A 10 2.45 19.31 7.88
C GLU A 10 1.10 19.60 8.55
N PRO A 11 0.80 18.97 9.70
CA PRO A 11 -0.42 19.22 10.46
C PRO A 11 -0.48 20.66 10.97
N HIS A 12 -1.64 21.31 10.86
CA HIS A 12 -1.89 22.59 11.50
C HIS A 12 -2.72 22.43 12.77
N PHE A 13 -2.21 22.89 13.91
CA PHE A 13 -2.87 22.73 15.20
C PHE A 13 -3.69 23.97 15.56
N LEU A 14 -4.94 23.75 15.97
CA LEU A 14 -5.81 24.79 16.49
C LEU A 14 -5.75 24.78 18.01
N THR A 15 -5.51 25.96 18.59
CA THR A 15 -5.38 26.16 20.04
C THR A 15 -6.57 26.92 20.62
N ASP A 16 -6.88 26.63 21.89
CA ASP A 16 -7.85 27.39 22.66
C ASP A 16 -7.28 28.75 23.13
N LYS A 17 -8.09 29.53 23.85
CA LYS A 17 -7.68 30.85 24.37
C LYS A 17 -6.56 30.78 25.42
N GLN A 18 -6.30 29.61 25.99
CA GLN A 18 -5.27 29.36 26.99
C GLN A 18 -3.98 28.82 26.34
N GLY A 19 -4.00 28.57 25.02
CA GLY A 19 -2.87 28.04 24.25
C GLY A 19 -2.84 26.51 24.17
N ASN A 20 -3.88 25.81 24.63
CA ASN A 20 -3.93 24.36 24.56
C ASN A 20 -4.35 23.91 23.16
N THR A 21 -3.60 23.00 22.55
CA THR A 21 -3.97 22.37 21.28
C THR A 21 -5.17 21.45 21.47
N ILE A 22 -6.27 21.72 20.75
CA ILE A 22 -7.53 20.98 20.86
C ILE A 22 -7.90 20.23 19.59
N TYR A 23 -7.46 20.71 18.43
CA TYR A 23 -7.72 20.08 17.13
C TYR A 23 -6.48 20.12 16.24
N ALA A 24 -6.37 19.14 15.34
CA ALA A 24 -5.43 19.15 14.24
C ALA A 24 -6.20 19.21 12.91
N VAL A 25 -5.76 20.10 12.02
CA VAL A 25 -6.27 20.21 10.65
C VAL A 25 -5.23 19.55 9.74
N LEU A 26 -5.71 18.54 9.02
CA LEU A 26 -4.89 17.69 8.15
C LEU A 26 -5.54 17.65 6.75
N PRO A 27 -4.75 17.47 5.69
CA PRO A 27 -5.29 17.05 4.40
C PRO A 27 -6.04 15.71 4.56
N ILE A 28 -7.13 15.57 3.82
CA ILE A 28 -7.95 14.35 3.85
C ILE A 28 -7.12 13.12 3.52
N ASP A 29 -6.21 13.22 2.55
CA ASP A 29 -5.33 12.11 2.14
C ASP A 29 -4.40 11.66 3.27
N GLN A 30 -3.86 12.60 4.05
CA GLN A 30 -3.01 12.26 5.21
C GLN A 30 -3.83 11.61 6.33
N TYR A 31 -5.04 12.09 6.59
CA TYR A 31 -5.93 11.48 7.57
C TYR A 31 -6.28 10.03 7.18
N HIS A 32 -6.59 9.78 5.91
CA HIS A 32 -6.86 8.43 5.42
C HIS A 32 -5.63 7.51 5.54
N GLN A 33 -4.43 7.99 5.19
CA GLN A 33 -3.20 7.22 5.39
C GLN A 33 -2.98 6.83 6.85
N MET A 34 -3.25 7.75 7.79
CA MET A 34 -3.15 7.44 9.22
C MET A 34 -4.16 6.34 9.62
N LEU A 35 -5.38 6.37 9.10
CA LEU A 35 -6.37 5.31 9.35
C LEU A 35 -5.96 3.96 8.76
N ASP A 36 -5.37 3.94 7.57
CA ASP A 36 -4.86 2.71 6.96
C ASP A 36 -3.75 2.09 7.82
N ILE A 37 -2.82 2.92 8.32
CA ILE A 37 -1.77 2.47 9.24
C ILE A 37 -2.36 1.93 10.54
N VAL A 38 -3.36 2.60 11.14
CA VAL A 38 -3.97 2.09 12.38
C VAL A 38 -4.68 0.76 12.12
N ARG A 39 -5.43 0.65 11.02
CA ARG A 39 -6.10 -0.59 10.61
C ARG A 39 -5.12 -1.74 10.39
N SER A 40 -3.97 -1.47 9.78
CA SER A 40 -2.95 -2.47 9.50
C SER A 40 -2.38 -3.08 10.79
N TYR A 41 -2.19 -2.25 11.83
CA TYR A 41 -1.78 -2.72 13.17
C TYR A 41 -2.89 -3.44 13.94
N GLU A 42 -4.14 -3.00 13.84
CA GLU A 42 -5.27 -3.61 14.56
C GLU A 42 -5.72 -4.95 13.95
N MET A 43 -5.64 -5.08 12.62
CA MET A 43 -6.04 -6.31 11.91
C MET A 43 -4.94 -7.37 11.91
N GLY A 44 -3.70 -7.03 12.28
CA GLY A 44 -2.56 -7.96 12.25
C GLY A 44 -2.24 -8.52 10.86
N ASP A 45 -2.90 -8.01 9.81
CA ASP A 45 -2.95 -8.58 8.47
C ASP A 45 -1.85 -8.05 7.53
N ASP A 46 -1.10 -7.02 7.94
CA ASP A 46 -0.19 -6.26 7.06
C ASP A 46 1.30 -6.34 7.45
N LEU A 47 1.65 -7.14 8.45
CA LEU A 47 3.06 -7.47 8.66
C LEU A 47 3.43 -8.60 7.71
N LEU A 48 4.05 -8.22 6.58
CA LEU A 48 4.77 -9.17 5.73
C LEU A 48 5.64 -10.04 6.63
N THR A 49 5.39 -11.34 6.62
CA THR A 49 6.19 -12.30 7.36
C THR A 49 7.60 -12.35 6.76
N GLU A 50 8.56 -12.92 7.48
CA GLU A 50 9.89 -13.15 6.94
C GLU A 50 9.86 -13.99 5.65
N GLU A 51 8.87 -14.89 5.51
CA GLU A 51 8.68 -15.68 4.30
C GLU A 51 8.15 -14.81 3.14
N ASP A 52 7.19 -13.91 3.39
CA ASP A 52 6.68 -13.00 2.36
C ASP A 52 7.81 -12.08 1.83
N ILE A 53 8.67 -11.58 2.71
CA ILE A 53 9.83 -10.74 2.35
C ILE A 53 10.81 -11.54 1.47
N LYS A 54 11.04 -12.81 1.80
CA LYS A 54 11.89 -13.72 1.04
C LYS A 54 11.30 -14.03 -0.35
N GLU A 55 10.01 -14.30 -0.44
CA GLU A 55 9.32 -14.52 -1.72
C GLU A 55 9.36 -13.28 -2.63
N ILE A 56 9.14 -12.09 -2.06
CA ILE A 56 9.27 -10.82 -2.80
C ILE A 56 10.70 -10.65 -3.33
N THR A 57 11.72 -11.00 -2.53
CA THR A 57 13.12 -10.89 -2.91
C THR A 57 13.46 -11.83 -4.08
N ILE A 58 13.05 -13.10 -3.98
CA ILE A 58 13.22 -14.10 -5.03
C ILE A 58 12.51 -13.64 -6.32
N SER A 59 11.28 -13.15 -6.21
CA SER A 59 10.50 -12.66 -7.36
C SER A 59 11.21 -11.50 -8.07
N ARG A 60 11.79 -10.56 -7.31
CA ARG A 60 12.58 -9.45 -7.88
C ARG A 60 13.84 -9.93 -8.58
N GLU A 61 14.53 -10.93 -8.03
CA GLU A 61 15.71 -11.52 -8.68
C GLU A 61 15.34 -12.27 -9.96
N GLN A 62 14.26 -13.04 -9.96
CA GLN A 62 13.73 -13.71 -11.15
C GLN A 62 13.40 -12.71 -12.26
N LEU A 63 12.76 -11.59 -11.92
CA LEU A 63 12.50 -10.51 -12.89
C LEU A 63 13.78 -9.91 -13.46
N LYS A 64 14.80 -9.65 -12.62
CA LYS A 64 16.12 -9.17 -13.08
C LYS A 64 16.81 -10.17 -14.00
N MET A 65 16.63 -11.46 -13.76
CA MET A 65 17.17 -12.53 -14.60
C MET A 65 16.33 -12.80 -15.87
N GLY A 66 15.24 -12.06 -16.09
CA GLY A 66 14.35 -12.28 -17.23
C GLY A 66 13.51 -13.56 -17.13
N LEU A 67 13.43 -14.16 -15.94
CA LEU A 67 12.63 -15.35 -15.63
C LEU A 67 11.16 -15.01 -15.34
N GLY A 68 10.73 -13.78 -15.64
CA GLY A 68 9.32 -13.40 -15.60
C GLY A 68 8.56 -14.06 -16.73
N ILE A 69 7.39 -14.64 -16.43
CA ILE A 69 6.51 -15.22 -17.44
C ILE A 69 5.56 -14.13 -17.95
N LYS A 70 5.36 -14.06 -19.27
CA LYS A 70 4.39 -13.13 -19.86
C LYS A 70 2.98 -13.63 -19.60
N ASN A 71 2.06 -12.68 -19.43
CA ASN A 71 0.66 -12.99 -19.14
C ASN A 71 0.03 -13.95 -20.17
N GLU A 72 0.33 -13.78 -21.45
CA GLU A 72 -0.18 -14.65 -22.53
C GLU A 72 0.29 -16.11 -22.39
N ASP A 73 1.51 -16.33 -21.91
CA ASP A 73 2.08 -17.67 -21.70
C ASP A 73 1.44 -18.35 -20.48
N VAL A 74 1.15 -17.58 -19.43
CA VAL A 74 0.38 -18.06 -18.26
C VAL A 74 -1.02 -18.52 -18.69
N PHE A 75 -1.72 -17.74 -19.52
CA PHE A 75 -3.05 -18.11 -20.00
C PHE A 75 -3.04 -19.39 -20.83
N LYS A 76 -2.07 -19.53 -21.75
CA LYS A 76 -1.90 -20.76 -22.56
C LYS A 76 -1.64 -21.97 -21.67
N GLU A 77 -0.78 -21.84 -20.66
CA GLU A 77 -0.47 -22.95 -19.75
C GLU A 77 -1.69 -23.36 -18.89
N ILE A 78 -2.48 -22.39 -18.42
CA ILE A 78 -3.73 -22.66 -17.70
C ILE A 78 -4.75 -23.36 -18.61
N GLU A 79 -4.87 -22.92 -19.86
CA GLU A 79 -5.78 -23.52 -20.83
C GLU A 79 -5.37 -24.96 -21.19
N GLU A 80 -4.07 -25.21 -21.38
CA GLU A 80 -3.50 -26.55 -21.60
C GLU A 80 -3.69 -27.46 -20.38
N LYS A 81 -3.50 -26.94 -19.16
CA LYS A 81 -3.78 -27.69 -17.92
C LYS A 81 -5.27 -28.04 -17.76
N ARG A 82 -6.18 -27.12 -18.16
CA ARG A 82 -7.63 -27.39 -18.20
C ARG A 82 -7.99 -28.46 -19.24
N LYS A 83 -7.40 -28.39 -20.44
CA LYS A 83 -7.62 -29.38 -21.53
C LYS A 83 -7.10 -30.76 -21.19
N LYS A 84 -5.99 -30.86 -20.45
CA LYS A 84 -5.42 -32.14 -20.01
C LYS A 84 -6.21 -32.82 -18.88
N GLY A 85 -7.29 -32.20 -18.42
CA GLY A 85 -8.13 -32.69 -17.35
C GLY A 85 -7.37 -32.62 -16.03
N TRP A 86 -7.73 -31.68 -15.17
CA TRP A 86 -7.32 -31.75 -13.77
C TRP A 86 -7.74 -33.14 -13.23
N LYS A 87 -6.74 -33.96 -12.89
CA LYS A 87 -6.91 -35.11 -11.99
C LYS A 87 -6.85 -34.62 -10.56
#